data_AF-A0AA39RU92-F1
#
_entry.id   AF-A0AA39RU92-F1
#
_cell.length_a   1.000
_cell.length_b   1.000
_cell.length_c   1.000
_cell.angle_alpha   90.00
_cell.angle_beta   90.00
_cell.angle_gamma   90.00
#
_symmetry.space_group_name_H-M   'P 1'
#
loop_
_entity.id
_entity.type
_entity.pdbx_description
1 polymer ?
#
loop_
_entity_poly.entity_id
_entity_poly.type
_entity_poly.pdbx_seq_one_letter_code
_entity_poly.pdbx_strand_id
1 'polypeptide(L)'
;MDETMRQFQQGLVEIETEAEHLLLARHQIVENDKLRNGNREALTALRKRARTTKTSVSTPFESIMKDIVGPGSSPLVKELCATCGNHDSNEQTWMMFPGTDVFARIPFHAAHTVLETGLSETFSLRTMHS
;
A
#
# COMPACT_ATOMS: atom_id res chain seq x y z
N MET A 1 36.21 -34.39 -28.47
CA MET A 1 36.52 -33.56 -27.28
C MET A 1 36.54 -34.51 -26.10
N ASP A 2 37.52 -34.40 -25.19
CA ASP A 2 37.62 -35.30 -24.04
C ASP A 2 36.36 -35.19 -23.15
N GLU A 3 35.87 -36.30 -22.63
CA GLU A 3 34.61 -36.37 -21.86
C GLU A 3 34.74 -35.58 -20.54
N THR A 4 35.93 -35.61 -19.95
CA THR A 4 36.29 -34.80 -18.78
C THR A 4 36.19 -33.30 -19.07
N MET A 5 36.61 -32.86 -20.27
CA MET A 5 36.53 -31.48 -20.70
C MET A 5 35.08 -31.02 -20.88
N ARG A 6 34.20 -31.89 -21.42
CA ARG A 6 32.76 -31.58 -21.52
C ARG A 6 32.10 -31.43 -20.16
N GLN A 7 32.40 -32.31 -19.22
CA GLN A 7 31.85 -32.24 -17.86
C GLN A 7 32.32 -30.98 -17.13
N PHE A 8 33.58 -30.61 -17.30
CA PHE A 8 34.12 -29.37 -16.75
C PHE A 8 33.43 -28.13 -17.33
N GLN A 9 33.26 -28.08 -18.66
CA GLN A 9 32.54 -26.98 -19.33
C GLN A 9 31.08 -26.87 -18.88
N GLN A 10 30.40 -28.01 -18.72
CA GLN A 10 29.02 -28.04 -18.22
C GLN A 10 28.92 -27.46 -16.79
N GLY A 11 29.85 -27.82 -15.91
CA GLY A 11 29.90 -27.25 -14.56
C GLY A 11 30.14 -25.74 -14.54
N LEU A 12 30.95 -25.21 -15.47
CA LEU A 12 31.13 -23.75 -15.60
C LEU A 12 29.84 -23.06 -16.02
N VAL A 13 29.11 -23.61 -16.99
CA VAL A 13 27.82 -23.06 -17.45
C VAL A 13 26.79 -23.05 -16.32
N GLU A 14 26.74 -24.11 -15.50
CA GLU A 14 25.84 -24.17 -14.34
C GLU A 14 26.17 -23.10 -13.30
N ILE A 15 27.45 -22.90 -13.01
CA ILE A 15 27.90 -21.86 -12.08
C ILE A 15 27.55 -20.46 -12.61
N GLU A 16 27.78 -20.20 -13.90
CA GLU A 16 27.43 -18.92 -14.53
C GLU A 16 25.93 -18.66 -14.46
N THR A 17 25.12 -19.67 -14.78
CA THR A 17 23.65 -19.58 -14.73
C THR A 17 23.15 -19.28 -13.31
N GLU A 18 23.70 -19.96 -12.30
CA GLU A 18 23.34 -19.72 -10.91
C GLU A 18 23.77 -18.31 -10.44
N ALA A 19 24.95 -17.86 -10.87
CA ALA A 19 25.42 -16.50 -10.58
C ALA A 19 24.50 -15.43 -11.19
N GLU A 20 23.98 -15.65 -12.39
CA GLU A 20 22.99 -14.77 -13.02
C GLU A 20 21.68 -14.73 -12.24
N HIS A 21 21.14 -15.88 -11.82
CA HIS A 21 19.94 -15.93 -10.99
C HIS A 21 20.11 -15.18 -9.67
N LEU A 22 21.25 -15.34 -9.01
CA LEU A 22 21.59 -14.60 -7.79
C LEU A 22 21.66 -13.09 -8.04
N LEU A 23 22.25 -12.68 -9.16
CA LEU A 23 22.34 -11.26 -9.54
C LEU A 23 20.94 -10.66 -9.79
N LEU A 24 20.06 -11.40 -10.48
CA LEU A 24 18.67 -10.99 -10.72
C LEU A 24 17.89 -10.88 -9.41
N ALA A 25 17.98 -11.87 -8.52
CA ALA A 25 17.33 -11.84 -7.22
C ALA A 25 17.79 -10.65 -6.38
N ARG A 26 19.11 -10.35 -6.39
CA ARG A 26 19.66 -9.17 -5.73
C ARG A 26 19.09 -7.88 -6.30
N HIS A 27 18.97 -7.77 -7.63
CA HIS A 27 18.39 -6.58 -8.26
C HIS A 27 16.92 -6.39 -7.84
N GLN A 28 16.13 -7.47 -7.82
CA GLN A 28 14.74 -7.42 -7.38
C GLN A 28 14.59 -6.94 -5.93
N ILE A 29 15.50 -7.35 -5.02
CA ILE A 29 15.50 -6.86 -3.64
C ILE A 29 15.69 -5.35 -3.57
N VAL A 30 16.58 -4.79 -4.40
CA VAL A 30 16.83 -3.34 -4.45
C VAL A 30 15.60 -2.60 -4.98
N GLU A 31 14.97 -3.08 -6.04
CA GLU A 31 13.75 -2.46 -6.59
C GLU A 31 12.58 -2.55 -5.59
N ASN A 32 12.44 -3.68 -4.89
CA ASN A 32 11.44 -3.82 -3.83
C ASN A 32 11.69 -2.84 -2.68
N ASP A 33 12.95 -2.59 -2.31
CA ASP A 33 13.27 -1.63 -1.25
C ASP A 33 12.95 -0.20 -1.66
N LYS A 34 13.23 0.18 -2.92
CA LYS A 34 12.83 1.49 -3.47
C LYS A 34 11.31 1.68 -3.43
N LEU A 35 10.54 0.68 -3.88
CA LEU A 35 9.08 0.71 -3.86
C LEU A 35 8.55 0.82 -2.42
N ARG A 36 9.10 0.02 -1.50
CA ARG A 36 8.74 0.06 -0.08
C ARG A 36 9.00 1.44 0.52
N ASN A 37 10.13 2.06 0.22
CA ASN A 37 10.44 3.40 0.71
C ASN A 37 9.48 4.44 0.13
N GLY A 38 9.19 4.40 -1.17
CA GLY A 38 8.22 5.28 -1.82
C GLY A 38 6.83 5.16 -1.20
N ASN A 39 6.35 3.95 -0.95
CA ASN A 39 5.06 3.71 -0.28
C ASN A 39 5.05 4.28 1.14
N ARG A 40 6.15 4.15 1.89
CA ARG A 40 6.28 4.71 3.25
C ARG A 40 6.17 6.24 3.24
N GLU A 41 6.81 6.89 2.28
CA GLU A 41 6.76 8.34 2.11
C GLU A 41 5.36 8.82 1.71
N ALA A 42 4.74 8.16 0.73
CA ALA A 42 3.39 8.47 0.28
C ALA A 42 2.36 8.29 1.42
N LEU A 43 2.47 7.19 2.17
CA LEU A 43 1.62 6.92 3.33
C LEU A 43 1.82 7.96 4.44
N THR A 44 3.06 8.40 4.65
CA THR A 44 3.36 9.48 5.59
C THR A 44 2.71 10.79 5.16
N ALA A 45 2.73 11.11 3.86
CA ALA A 45 2.07 12.29 3.32
C ALA A 45 0.54 12.22 3.49
N LEU A 46 -0.09 11.08 3.19
CA LEU A 46 -1.53 10.88 3.42
C LEU A 46 -1.88 11.05 4.90
N ARG A 47 -1.13 10.44 5.82
CA ARG A 47 -1.36 10.60 7.27
C ARG A 47 -1.19 12.05 7.74
N LYS A 48 -0.24 12.80 7.20
CA LYS A 48 -0.10 14.24 7.49
C LYS A 48 -1.34 15.01 7.00
N ARG A 49 -1.79 14.75 5.76
CA ARG A 49 -2.99 15.38 5.20
C ARG A 49 -4.24 15.07 6.03
N ALA A 50 -4.48 13.82 6.39
CA ALA A 50 -5.62 13.43 7.22
C ALA A 50 -5.67 14.25 8.53
N ARG A 51 -4.52 14.41 9.20
CA ARG A 51 -4.41 15.20 10.44
C ARG A 51 -4.69 16.70 10.26
N THR A 52 -4.40 17.29 9.10
CA THR A 52 -4.54 18.74 8.88
C THR A 52 -5.86 19.14 8.22
N THR A 53 -6.80 18.21 7.98
CA THR A 53 -8.07 18.51 7.31
C THR A 53 -9.16 19.01 8.25
N LYS A 54 -10.12 19.79 7.72
CA LYS A 54 -11.12 20.55 8.48
C LYS A 54 -11.98 19.73 9.46
N THR A 55 -12.09 18.41 9.30
CA THR A 55 -12.85 17.51 10.17
C THR A 55 -12.02 16.89 11.31
N SER A 56 -10.69 17.08 11.34
CA SER A 56 -9.81 16.51 12.37
C SER A 56 -9.84 17.29 13.69
N VAL A 57 -10.41 18.50 13.69
CA VAL A 57 -10.65 19.27 14.93
C VAL A 57 -12.08 19.00 15.36
N SER A 58 -12.27 17.98 16.20
CA SER A 58 -13.50 17.82 16.98
C SER A 58 -13.78 19.13 17.70
N THR A 59 -14.85 19.83 17.32
CA THR A 59 -15.25 21.03 18.05
C THR A 59 -15.63 20.62 19.48
N PRO A 60 -15.32 21.43 20.51
CA PRO A 60 -15.64 21.08 21.91
C PRO A 60 -17.11 20.71 22.15
N PHE A 61 -18.00 21.16 21.26
CA PHE A 61 -19.43 20.89 21.29
C PHE A 61 -19.81 19.43 20.93
N GLU A 62 -19.03 18.77 20.07
CA GLU A 62 -19.30 17.39 19.63
C GLU A 62 -19.03 16.36 20.75
N SER A 63 -18.03 16.62 21.60
CA SER A 63 -17.80 15.83 22.81
C SER A 63 -18.92 15.98 23.85
N ILE A 64 -19.52 17.17 23.96
CA ILE A 64 -20.59 17.44 24.93
C ILE A 64 -21.91 16.77 24.49
N MET A 65 -22.20 16.74 23.19
CA MET A 65 -23.42 16.09 22.69
C MET A 65 -23.41 14.56 22.79
N LYS A 66 -22.23 13.93 22.95
CA LYS A 66 -22.13 12.47 23.15
C LYS A 66 -22.57 12.01 24.54
N ASP A 67 -22.43 12.85 25.57
CA ASP A 67 -22.83 12.51 26.94
C ASP A 67 -24.35 12.70 27.20
N ILE A 68 -25.10 13.27 26.25
CA ILE A 68 -26.51 13.66 26.42
C ILE A 68 -27.48 12.64 25.76
N VAL A 69 -27.01 11.75 24.89
CA VAL A 69 -27.90 10.85 24.14
C VAL A 69 -28.12 9.53 24.90
N GLY A 70 -29.34 9.37 25.42
CA GLY A 70 -29.79 8.25 26.26
C GLY A 70 -29.88 6.85 25.60
N PRO A 71 -30.36 5.85 26.35
CA PRO A 71 -30.15 4.43 26.06
C PRO A 71 -31.03 3.96 24.90
N GLY A 72 -30.44 3.74 23.72
CA GLY A 72 -31.12 3.10 22.60
C GLY A 72 -30.64 3.42 21.17
N SER A 73 -29.53 4.15 20.97
CA SER A 73 -29.19 4.66 19.62
C SER A 73 -27.83 4.17 19.09
N SER A 74 -27.87 3.18 18.19
CA SER A 74 -26.82 2.78 17.21
C SER A 74 -25.44 2.37 17.77
N PRO A 75 -24.57 1.66 17.02
CA PRO A 75 -23.25 1.27 17.51
C PRO A 75 -22.42 2.54 17.81
N LEU A 76 -22.17 2.81 19.09
CA LEU A 76 -21.57 4.05 19.62
C LEU A 76 -20.12 4.31 19.18
N VAL A 77 -19.51 3.39 18.43
CA VAL A 77 -18.16 3.54 17.88
C VAL A 77 -18.20 3.09 16.43
N LYS A 78 -18.24 4.04 15.51
CA LYS A 78 -17.85 3.78 14.13
C LYS A 78 -16.36 3.40 14.17
N GLU A 79 -15.99 2.18 13.78
CA GLU A 79 -14.58 1.81 13.66
C GLU A 79 -13.94 2.76 12.65
N LEU A 80 -13.18 3.72 13.17
CA LEU A 80 -12.45 4.67 12.34
C LEU A 80 -11.18 3.96 11.86
N CYS A 81 -10.92 4.03 10.57
CA CYS A 81 -9.66 3.56 10.01
C CYS A 81 -8.50 4.29 10.72
N ALA A 82 -7.50 3.55 11.21
CA ALA A 82 -6.37 4.11 11.95
C ALA A 82 -5.57 5.16 11.14
N THR A 83 -5.59 5.07 9.81
CA THR A 83 -4.90 6.00 8.91
C THR A 83 -5.76 7.18 8.45
N CYS A 84 -7.07 6.99 8.23
CA CYS A 84 -7.99 8.09 7.93
C CYS A 84 -8.35 8.91 9.18
N GLY A 85 -8.58 8.26 10.32
CA GLY A 85 -9.17 8.88 11.51
C GLY A 85 -10.51 9.55 11.16
N ASN A 86 -10.62 10.84 11.49
CA ASN A 86 -11.80 11.67 11.16
C ASN A 86 -11.75 12.32 9.77
N HIS A 87 -10.71 12.05 8.98
CA HIS A 87 -10.63 12.52 7.60
C HIS A 87 -11.73 11.87 6.75
N ASP A 88 -12.24 12.60 5.75
CA ASP A 88 -13.21 12.05 4.82
C ASP A 88 -12.57 10.94 3.97
N SER A 89 -12.95 9.69 4.25
CA SER A 89 -12.47 8.50 3.54
C SER A 89 -12.79 8.53 2.04
N ASN A 90 -13.83 9.27 1.64
CA ASN A 90 -14.28 9.38 0.27
C ASN A 90 -13.68 10.57 -0.49
N GLU A 91 -12.85 11.39 0.19
CA GLU A 91 -12.17 12.52 -0.45
C GLU A 91 -11.31 12.00 -1.60
N GLN A 92 -11.56 12.53 -2.80
CA GLN A 92 -10.89 12.07 -4.01
C GLN A 92 -9.42 12.49 -3.99
N THR A 93 -8.54 11.52 -4.16
CA THR A 93 -7.08 11.70 -4.19
C THR A 93 -6.52 11.06 -5.44
N TRP A 94 -5.56 11.75 -6.05
CA TRP A 94 -4.81 11.21 -7.18
C TRP A 94 -3.77 10.19 -6.71
N MET A 95 -3.76 9.02 -7.33
CA MET A 95 -2.78 7.98 -7.12
C MET A 95 -2.32 7.44 -8.48
N MET A 96 -1.02 7.18 -8.63
CA MET A 96 -0.49 6.37 -9.71
C MET A 96 -0.58 4.89 -9.32
N PHE A 97 -1.10 4.04 -10.19
CA PHE A 97 -1.17 2.60 -9.91
C PHE A 97 0.21 1.94 -10.06
N PRO A 98 0.65 1.14 -9.09
CA PRO A 98 1.91 0.41 -9.18
C PRO A 98 2.00 -0.44 -10.45
N GLY A 99 3.15 -0.38 -11.13
CA GLY A 99 3.39 -1.13 -12.37
C GLY A 99 2.73 -0.54 -13.62
N THR A 100 2.16 0.67 -13.53
CA THR A 100 1.55 1.38 -14.66
C THR A 100 1.96 2.85 -14.68
N ASP A 101 1.75 3.51 -15.81
CA ASP A 101 1.87 4.97 -15.99
C ASP A 101 0.51 5.69 -15.81
N VAL A 102 -0.50 4.99 -15.27
CA VAL A 102 -1.87 5.50 -15.15
C VAL A 102 -2.08 6.16 -13.79
N PHE A 103 -2.56 7.40 -13.83
CA PHE A 103 -3.10 8.10 -12.66
C PHE A 103 -4.62 7.98 -12.62
N ALA A 104 -5.15 7.67 -11.44
CA ALA A 104 -6.58 7.68 -11.20
C ALA A 104 -6.96 8.51 -9.98
N ARG A 105 -8.18 9.04 -10.01
CA ARG A 105 -8.83 9.61 -8.84
C ARG A 105 -9.53 8.48 -8.11
N ILE A 106 -9.08 8.19 -6.91
CA ILE A 106 -9.65 7.16 -6.05
C ILE A 106 -9.96 7.76 -4.67
N PRO A 107 -10.85 7.13 -3.89
CA PRO A 107 -11.08 7.52 -2.51
C PRO A 107 -9.78 7.53 -1.69
N PHE A 108 -9.64 8.49 -0.78
CA PHE A 108 -8.49 8.60 0.12
C PHE A 108 -8.23 7.29 0.88
N HIS A 109 -9.30 6.64 1.35
CA HIS A 109 -9.17 5.35 2.04
C HIS A 109 -8.54 4.28 1.16
N ALA A 110 -9.03 4.13 -0.08
CA ALA A 110 -8.47 3.19 -1.04
C ALA A 110 -6.99 3.50 -1.33
N ALA A 111 -6.61 4.78 -1.44
CA ALA A 111 -5.23 5.16 -1.69
C ALA A 111 -4.27 4.69 -0.59
N HIS A 112 -4.56 4.99 0.69
CA HIS A 112 -3.64 4.55 1.74
C HIS A 112 -3.71 3.02 1.98
N THR A 113 -4.86 2.38 1.78
CA THR A 113 -4.98 0.92 1.89
C THR A 113 -4.11 0.22 0.85
N VAL A 114 -4.08 0.69 -0.40
CA VAL A 114 -3.21 0.15 -1.45
C VAL A 114 -1.72 0.33 -1.08
N LEU A 115 -1.34 1.47 -0.51
CA LEU A 115 0.04 1.71 -0.06
C LEU A 115 0.44 0.86 1.16
N GLU A 116 -0.50 0.61 2.08
CA GLU A 116 -0.28 -0.16 3.31
C GLU A 116 -0.19 -1.65 3.06
N THR A 117 -1.10 -2.18 2.25
CA THR A 117 -1.13 -3.61 1.93
C THR A 117 -0.03 -3.97 0.93
N GLY A 118 0.39 -2.99 0.11
CA GLY A 118 1.10 -3.28 -1.13
C GLY A 118 0.17 -4.06 -2.05
N LEU A 119 0.13 -3.73 -3.34
CA LEU A 119 -0.53 -4.61 -4.30
C LEU A 119 0.24 -5.92 -4.43
N SER A 120 0.05 -6.81 -3.45
CA SER A 120 0.10 -8.26 -3.62
C SER A 120 -1.36 -8.73 -3.62
N GLU A 121 -1.87 -8.90 -4.84
CA GLU A 121 -3.03 -9.74 -5.22
C GLU A 121 -4.48 -9.33 -4.94
N THR A 122 -4.83 -8.30 -4.16
CA THR A 122 -6.26 -8.18 -3.73
C THR A 122 -7.17 -7.23 -4.52
N PHE A 123 -6.67 -6.37 -5.42
CA PHE A 123 -7.54 -5.41 -6.11
C PHE A 123 -8.10 -5.88 -7.47
N SER A 124 -7.64 -7.03 -8.00
CA SER A 124 -8.10 -7.54 -9.29
C SER A 124 -9.43 -8.31 -9.24
N LEU A 125 -9.98 -8.61 -8.05
CA LEU A 125 -11.15 -9.49 -7.93
C LEU A 125 -12.44 -8.84 -7.41
N ARG A 126 -12.47 -7.55 -7.06
CA ARG A 126 -13.70 -6.92 -6.51
C ARG A 126 -14.33 -5.82 -7.37
N THR A 127 -13.68 -5.33 -8.41
CA THR A 127 -14.22 -4.25 -9.27
C THR A 127 -14.86 -4.73 -10.58
N MET A 128 -14.95 -6.05 -10.82
CA MET A 128 -15.54 -6.61 -12.05
C MET A 128 -16.99 -7.11 -11.89
N HIS A 129 -17.62 -6.96 -10.73
CA HIS A 129 -19.04 -7.30 -10.54
C HIS A 129 -19.78 -6.21 -9.74
N SER A 130 -20.29 -5.21 -10.46
CA SER A 130 -21.53 -4.47 -10.15
C SER A 130 -22.03 -3.80 -11.40
#